data_AF-A0A1E5RYI7-F1
#
_entry.id   AF-A0A1E5RYI7-F1
#
_cell.length_a   1.000
_cell.length_b   1.000
_cell.length_c   1.000
_cell.angle_alpha   90.00
_cell.angle_beta   90.00
_cell.angle_gamma   90.00
#
_symmetry.space_group_name_H-M   'P 1'
#
loop_
_entity.id
_entity.type
_entity.pdbx_description
1 polymer ?
#
loop_
_entity_poly.entity_id
_entity_poly.type
_entity_poly.pdbx_seq_one_letter_code
_entity_poly.pdbx_strand_id
1 'polypeptide(L)'
;MMKHKAVPNTDNFPNRNMMQDGGNNNDAYIKYMVKDVLKDNFYKEFKNIVELSKKFNHISINVESAGTLGRPIGKFRGKKDYIYQTIRVNVDLFNIFKVGISLCDEFGNKPDNTFSTWQLHMKVDPENEMVPSEFLDFLDAASTIPETMSTQLKNTGIDLNEFAVRLTDSGLLFNANNTWIAHSGGYDFAYLLRLITDKPLPNNKLEFFSQINFYFPNYYDLDLINQRLNYQIFMVSGMKDDMFLPPQHLEMLADGLQIQQLPHYKTTGGVSLLILITYNHLCSLTKKKFPDEKDFSYIKNQLSAISMDNDFSNINKNTQNNTQFNQQHNMGQQAPNYQQQPNLNMMMQQQHGMMMNGGIPPGMNVPQGGRVMPPPSGNVSNSSGSASMVNHLQTLQMQHNNKAQQWK
;
A
#
# COMPACT_ATOMS: atom_id res chain seq x y z
N MET A 1 -7.11 -37.65 -48.54
CA MET A 1 -6.09 -37.15 -47.60
C MET A 1 -6.03 -35.64 -47.72
N MET A 2 -6.27 -34.92 -46.61
CA MET A 2 -6.01 -33.48 -46.32
C MET A 2 -6.55 -32.44 -47.33
N LYS A 3 -7.78 -31.91 -47.17
CA LYS A 3 -8.23 -30.77 -46.32
C LYS A 3 -7.50 -29.44 -46.55
N HIS A 4 -8.23 -28.53 -47.23
CA HIS A 4 -8.12 -27.07 -47.15
C HIS A 4 -8.07 -26.55 -45.71
N LYS A 5 -7.35 -25.45 -45.49
CA LYS A 5 -7.84 -24.29 -44.74
C LYS A 5 -7.15 -23.01 -45.18
N ALA A 6 -7.95 -22.15 -45.81
CA ALA A 6 -7.65 -20.76 -46.11
C ALA A 6 -7.56 -19.94 -44.81
N VAL A 7 -6.78 -18.86 -44.89
CA VAL A 7 -6.63 -17.81 -43.87
C VAL A 7 -8.01 -17.19 -43.60
N PRO A 8 -8.51 -17.13 -42.36
CA PRO A 8 -9.71 -16.37 -42.06
C PRO A 8 -9.35 -14.90 -41.83
N ASN A 9 -9.94 -14.03 -42.68
CA ASN A 9 -10.28 -12.66 -42.31
C ASN A 9 -10.97 -12.68 -40.94
N THR A 10 -10.50 -11.84 -40.02
CA THR A 10 -11.17 -11.59 -38.73
C THR A 10 -11.62 -10.13 -38.66
N ASP A 11 -12.50 -9.76 -39.58
CA ASP A 11 -13.56 -8.81 -39.27
C ASP A 11 -14.60 -9.56 -38.43
N ASN A 12 -14.56 -9.39 -37.10
CA ASN A 12 -15.72 -9.59 -36.22
C ASN A 12 -15.42 -9.08 -34.80
N PHE A 13 -15.58 -7.77 -34.61
CA PHE A 13 -15.89 -7.20 -33.30
C PHE A 13 -17.37 -7.50 -32.98
N PRO A 14 -17.73 -8.08 -31.82
CA PRO A 14 -19.12 -8.13 -31.42
C PRO A 14 -19.54 -6.76 -30.85
N ASN A 15 -20.48 -6.13 -31.58
CA ASN A 15 -21.43 -5.10 -31.15
C ASN A 15 -20.92 -3.88 -30.36
N ARG A 16 -20.54 -2.86 -31.13
CA ARG A 16 -20.98 -1.47 -30.89
C ARG A 16 -22.52 -1.45 -30.91
N ASN A 17 -23.16 -1.25 -29.76
CA ASN A 17 -24.46 -0.57 -29.67
C ASN A 17 -24.82 -0.35 -28.20
N MET A 18 -24.11 0.59 -27.56
CA MET A 18 -24.64 1.55 -26.59
C MET A 18 -23.52 2.57 -26.39
N MET A 19 -23.56 3.69 -27.11
CA MET A 19 -22.87 4.97 -26.86
C MET A 19 -22.90 5.76 -28.16
N GLN A 20 -24.10 6.22 -28.50
CA GLN A 20 -24.27 7.39 -29.34
C GLN A 20 -24.53 8.54 -28.36
N ASP A 21 -23.47 9.04 -27.75
CA ASP A 21 -23.52 10.37 -27.14
C ASP A 21 -22.16 11.05 -27.34
N GLY A 22 -22.21 12.19 -28.03
CA GLY A 22 -21.05 12.89 -28.58
C GLY A 22 -20.31 13.75 -27.56
N GLY A 23 -19.81 13.15 -26.48
CA GLY A 23 -18.87 13.77 -25.55
C GLY A 23 -17.43 13.34 -25.86
N ASN A 24 -16.47 14.27 -25.76
CA ASN A 24 -15.04 13.98 -25.95
C ASN A 24 -14.58 12.91 -24.93
N ASN A 25 -14.44 11.65 -25.36
CA ASN A 25 -14.03 10.52 -24.53
C ASN A 25 -12.66 10.68 -23.85
N ASN A 26 -11.83 11.65 -24.26
CA ASN A 26 -10.53 11.89 -23.64
C ASN A 26 -10.64 12.39 -22.20
N ASP A 27 -11.69 13.12 -21.85
CA ASP A 27 -11.80 13.77 -20.54
C ASP A 27 -12.03 12.73 -19.42
N ALA A 28 -12.81 11.67 -19.69
CA ALA A 28 -13.10 10.60 -18.74
C ALA A 28 -11.87 9.83 -18.24
N TYR A 29 -10.79 9.78 -19.02
CA TYR A 29 -9.58 9.03 -18.68
C TYR A 29 -8.56 9.84 -17.88
N ILE A 30 -8.59 11.18 -17.96
CA ILE A 30 -7.58 12.05 -17.31
C ILE A 30 -7.56 11.84 -15.79
N LYS A 31 -8.72 11.59 -15.18
CA LYS A 31 -8.83 11.38 -13.73
C LYS A 31 -8.12 10.12 -13.22
N TYR A 32 -7.85 9.16 -14.10
CA TYR A 32 -7.09 7.94 -13.83
C TYR A 32 -5.66 7.98 -14.39
N MET A 33 -5.23 9.11 -14.96
CA MET A 33 -3.84 9.31 -15.35
C MET A 33 -3.02 9.82 -14.16
N VAL A 34 -1.71 9.58 -14.22
CA VAL A 34 -0.73 10.07 -13.25
C VAL A 34 -0.01 11.27 -13.86
N LYS A 35 0.04 12.39 -13.13
CA LYS A 35 0.77 13.59 -13.53
C LYS A 35 2.16 13.60 -12.90
N ASP A 36 3.21 13.56 -13.72
CA ASP A 36 4.58 13.81 -13.23
C ASP A 36 4.75 15.28 -12.82
N VAL A 37 5.29 15.47 -11.62
CA VAL A 37 5.55 16.78 -11.01
C VAL A 37 7.05 16.88 -10.70
N LEU A 38 7.66 17.89 -11.29
CA LEU A 38 9.07 18.27 -11.18
C LEU A 38 9.13 19.72 -10.68
N LYS A 39 10.33 20.25 -10.48
CA LYS A 39 10.57 21.62 -10.00
C LYS A 39 9.76 22.68 -10.76
N ASP A 40 9.73 22.61 -12.09
CA ASP A 40 9.15 23.65 -12.94
C ASP A 40 7.62 23.75 -12.86
N ASN A 41 6.93 22.64 -12.58
CA ASN A 41 5.47 22.62 -12.45
C ASN A 41 4.98 22.41 -11.01
N PHE A 42 5.89 22.24 -10.04
CA PHE A 42 5.57 21.95 -8.64
C PHE A 42 4.56 22.92 -8.03
N TYR A 43 4.82 24.22 -8.09
CA TYR A 43 3.92 25.22 -7.48
C TYR A 43 2.52 25.22 -8.09
N LYS A 44 2.42 25.02 -9.41
CA LYS A 44 1.14 24.96 -10.11
C LYS A 44 0.35 23.72 -9.67
N GLU A 45 0.98 22.55 -9.72
CA GLU A 45 0.30 21.29 -9.44
C GLU A 45 0.01 21.12 -7.95
N PHE A 46 0.90 21.59 -7.07
CA PHE A 46 0.63 21.57 -5.63
C PHE A 46 -0.53 22.49 -5.25
N LYS A 47 -0.66 23.66 -5.90
CA LYS A 47 -1.87 24.49 -5.76
C LYS A 47 -3.13 23.74 -6.21
N ASN A 48 -3.07 22.97 -7.29
CA ASN A 48 -4.20 22.15 -7.74
C ASN A 48 -4.58 21.08 -6.70
N ILE A 49 -3.59 20.41 -6.10
CA ILE A 49 -3.82 19.46 -5.00
C ILE A 49 -4.57 20.14 -3.85
N VAL A 50 -4.10 21.31 -3.41
CA VAL A 50 -4.72 22.07 -2.31
C VAL A 50 -6.15 22.46 -2.64
N GLU A 51 -6.40 23.05 -3.82
CA GLU A 51 -7.75 23.47 -4.21
C GLU A 51 -8.71 22.28 -4.35
N LEU A 52 -8.25 21.17 -4.94
CA LEU A 52 -9.07 19.97 -5.08
C LEU A 52 -9.36 19.30 -3.74
N SER A 53 -8.41 19.30 -2.79
CA SER A 53 -8.57 18.67 -1.48
C SER A 53 -9.75 19.22 -0.67
N LYS A 54 -10.18 20.47 -0.94
CA LYS A 54 -11.35 21.09 -0.29
C LYS A 54 -12.65 20.32 -0.58
N LYS A 55 -12.76 19.68 -1.75
CA LYS A 55 -13.91 18.85 -2.16
C LYS A 55 -13.59 17.36 -2.18
N PHE A 56 -12.39 17.02 -2.66
CA PHE A 56 -11.88 15.65 -2.78
C PHE A 56 -10.93 15.36 -1.61
N ASN A 57 -11.52 15.27 -0.42
CA ASN A 57 -10.82 15.22 0.86
C ASN A 57 -10.32 13.81 1.26
N HIS A 58 -10.49 12.79 0.42
CA HIS A 58 -9.88 11.48 0.61
C HIS A 58 -8.58 11.42 -0.19
N ILE A 59 -7.47 11.35 0.53
CA ILE A 59 -6.12 11.54 0.01
C ILE A 59 -5.33 10.26 0.25
N SER A 60 -5.03 9.52 -0.80
CA SER A 60 -4.09 8.40 -0.69
C SER A 60 -2.65 8.87 -0.87
N ILE A 61 -1.73 8.25 -0.15
CA ILE A 61 -0.30 8.54 -0.21
C ILE A 61 0.50 7.26 -0.45
N ASN A 62 1.60 7.37 -1.18
CA ASN A 62 2.65 6.34 -1.27
C ASN A 62 4.01 7.04 -1.39
N VAL A 63 4.99 6.67 -0.57
CA VAL A 63 6.33 7.27 -0.56
C VAL A 63 7.36 6.25 -1.06
N GLU A 64 8.18 6.66 -2.03
CA GLU A 64 9.30 5.87 -2.52
C GLU A 64 10.61 6.35 -1.89
N SER A 65 11.34 5.40 -1.30
CA SER A 65 12.65 5.60 -0.67
C SER A 65 13.60 4.47 -1.07
N ALA A 66 14.88 4.57 -0.73
CA ALA A 66 15.88 3.53 -0.98
C ALA A 66 15.69 2.24 -0.14
N GLY A 67 14.59 2.14 0.61
CA GLY A 67 14.20 0.93 1.32
C GLY A 67 14.88 0.76 2.68
N THR A 68 15.24 -0.48 3.00
CA THR A 68 15.79 -0.88 4.30
C THR A 68 17.23 -1.30 4.17
N LEU A 69 18.14 -0.50 4.74
CA LEU A 69 19.57 -0.80 4.88
C LEU A 69 19.91 -1.28 6.30
N GLY A 70 19.45 -0.54 7.30
CA GLY A 70 19.76 -0.78 8.70
C GLY A 70 18.77 -1.74 9.37
N ARG A 71 19.29 -2.66 10.18
CA ARG A 71 18.49 -3.44 11.14
C ARG A 71 19.02 -3.20 12.53
N PRO A 72 18.21 -2.68 13.47
CA PRO A 72 18.69 -2.39 14.81
C PRO A 72 19.00 -3.70 15.54
N ILE A 73 20.13 -3.73 16.27
CA ILE A 73 20.55 -4.87 17.10
C ILE A 73 20.36 -4.45 18.56
N GLY A 74 19.69 -5.30 19.34
CA GLY A 74 19.46 -5.00 20.75
C GLY A 74 18.26 -5.73 21.34
N LYS A 75 17.86 -5.30 22.53
CA LYS A 75 16.63 -5.75 23.20
C LYS A 75 15.48 -4.82 22.81
N PHE A 76 14.35 -5.39 22.42
CA PHE A 76 13.15 -4.66 22.00
C PHE A 76 11.94 -5.06 22.84
N ARG A 77 10.98 -4.16 22.99
CA ARG A 77 9.70 -4.40 23.68
C ARG A 77 8.72 -5.14 22.76
N GLY A 78 9.14 -6.29 22.23
CA GLY A 78 8.38 -7.14 21.33
C GLY A 78 8.55 -6.81 19.83
N LYS A 79 7.86 -7.59 18.99
CA LYS A 79 7.99 -7.53 17.51
C LYS A 79 7.67 -6.15 16.94
N LYS A 80 6.63 -5.48 17.44
CA LYS A 80 6.19 -4.18 16.93
C LYS A 80 7.17 -3.04 17.26
N ASP A 81 7.82 -3.12 18.42
CA ASP A 81 8.87 -2.17 18.78
C ASP A 81 10.10 -2.37 17.89
N TYR A 82 10.49 -3.62 17.63
CA TYR A 82 11.55 -3.92 16.64
C TYR A 82 11.23 -3.37 15.24
N ILE A 83 10.00 -3.57 14.75
CA ILE A 83 9.57 -3.04 13.45
C ILE A 83 9.64 -1.50 13.46
N TYR A 84 9.15 -0.85 14.51
CA TYR A 84 9.23 0.61 14.63
C TYR A 84 10.68 1.10 14.63
N GLN A 85 11.58 0.49 15.41
CA GLN A 85 13.00 0.87 15.41
C GLN A 85 13.67 0.61 14.06
N THR A 86 13.20 -0.39 13.30
CA THR A 86 13.67 -0.65 11.93
C THR A 86 13.22 0.47 10.99
N ILE A 87 11.95 0.90 11.06
CA ILE A 87 11.47 2.05 10.28
C ILE A 87 12.28 3.29 10.64
N ARG A 88 12.43 3.55 11.95
CA ARG A 88 13.14 4.72 12.49
C ARG A 88 14.55 4.86 11.92
N VAL A 89 15.39 3.83 12.05
CA VAL A 89 16.78 3.91 11.62
C VAL A 89 16.90 4.13 10.11
N ASN A 90 16.02 3.55 9.30
CA ASN A 90 16.09 3.70 7.84
C ASN A 90 15.55 5.04 7.36
N VAL A 91 14.44 5.49 7.94
CA VAL A 91 13.88 6.81 7.62
C VAL A 91 14.84 7.92 8.05
N ASP A 92 15.58 7.77 9.14
CA ASP A 92 16.61 8.76 9.53
C ASP A 92 17.83 8.74 8.58
N LEU A 93 18.06 7.66 7.82
CA LEU A 93 19.19 7.52 6.90
C LEU A 93 18.90 7.99 5.47
N PHE A 94 17.72 7.67 4.94
CA PHE A 94 17.40 7.87 3.52
C PHE A 94 16.49 9.06 3.28
N ASN A 95 16.62 9.67 2.10
CA ASN A 95 15.72 10.70 1.63
C ASN A 95 14.50 10.13 0.89
N ILE A 96 13.49 10.97 0.76
CA ILE A 96 12.32 10.70 -0.07
C ILE A 96 12.71 10.96 -1.52
N PHE A 97 12.45 10.01 -2.41
CA PHE A 97 12.77 10.16 -3.83
C PHE A 97 11.54 10.43 -4.68
N LYS A 98 10.40 9.80 -4.36
CA LYS A 98 9.12 10.11 -4.99
C LYS A 98 7.98 10.09 -3.98
N VAL A 99 6.95 10.87 -4.27
CA VAL A 99 5.69 10.88 -3.51
C VAL A 99 4.52 10.78 -4.47
N GLY A 100 3.71 9.73 -4.32
CA GLY A 100 2.45 9.55 -5.01
C GLY A 100 1.31 10.09 -4.17
N ILE A 101 0.50 10.99 -4.74
CA ILE A 101 -0.70 11.54 -4.10
C ILE A 101 -1.88 11.31 -5.04
N SER A 102 -2.99 10.76 -4.54
CA SER A 102 -4.26 10.69 -5.28
C SER A 102 -5.43 11.19 -4.45
N LEU A 103 -6.38 11.86 -5.09
CA LEU A 103 -7.52 12.53 -4.45
C LEU A 103 -8.85 11.96 -4.98
N CYS A 104 -9.82 11.79 -4.10
CA CYS A 104 -11.23 11.54 -4.43
C CYS A 104 -12.15 12.09 -3.34
N ASP A 105 -13.44 12.08 -3.57
CA ASP A 105 -14.44 12.38 -2.53
C ASP A 105 -14.73 11.12 -1.68
N GLU A 106 -15.62 11.27 -0.71
CA GLU A 106 -16.01 10.21 0.22
C GLU A 106 -16.73 9.01 -0.41
N PHE A 107 -17.15 9.14 -1.68
CA PHE A 107 -17.78 8.10 -2.49
C PHE A 107 -16.84 7.52 -3.54
N GLY A 108 -15.59 7.99 -3.61
CA GLY A 108 -14.61 7.57 -4.61
C GLY A 108 -14.71 8.30 -5.94
N ASN A 109 -15.53 9.35 -6.06
CA ASN A 109 -15.60 10.14 -7.28
C ASN A 109 -14.34 11.02 -7.40
N LYS A 110 -13.89 11.16 -8.64
CA LYS A 110 -12.73 11.97 -9.03
C LYS A 110 -13.18 13.10 -9.97
N PRO A 111 -12.46 14.24 -10.03
CA PRO A 111 -12.83 15.33 -10.92
C PRO A 111 -12.74 14.91 -12.39
N ASP A 112 -13.79 15.20 -13.18
CA ASP A 112 -13.93 14.64 -14.53
C ASP A 112 -13.02 15.26 -15.60
N ASN A 113 -12.44 16.45 -15.36
CA ASN A 113 -11.70 17.20 -16.38
C ASN A 113 -10.28 17.63 -15.93
N THR A 114 -9.71 16.99 -14.92
CA THR A 114 -8.35 17.30 -14.45
C THR A 114 -7.69 16.09 -13.81
N PHE A 115 -6.36 16.14 -13.70
CA PHE A 115 -5.62 15.16 -12.93
C PHE A 115 -6.09 15.15 -11.48
N SER A 116 -6.17 13.95 -10.93
CA SER A 116 -6.44 13.71 -9.50
C SER A 116 -5.38 12.82 -8.87
N THR A 117 -4.29 12.56 -9.60
CA THR A 117 -3.16 11.76 -9.15
C THR A 117 -1.87 12.41 -9.63
N TRP A 118 -0.93 12.59 -8.70
CA TRP A 118 0.37 13.20 -8.95
C TRP A 118 1.48 12.28 -8.48
N GLN A 119 2.57 12.31 -9.23
CA GLN A 119 3.84 11.69 -8.89
C GLN A 119 4.89 12.80 -8.79
N LEU A 120 5.23 13.16 -7.55
CA LEU A 120 6.21 14.19 -7.28
C LEU A 120 7.59 13.53 -7.26
N HIS A 121 8.49 14.03 -8.11
CA HIS A 121 9.87 13.57 -8.17
C HIS A 121 10.77 14.52 -7.39
N MET A 122 11.42 14.01 -6.35
CA MET A 122 12.30 14.80 -5.51
C MET A 122 13.67 14.94 -6.15
N LYS A 123 14.39 15.98 -5.73
CA LYS A 123 15.79 16.16 -6.08
C LYS A 123 16.60 14.98 -5.54
N VAL A 124 17.53 14.49 -6.36
CA VAL A 124 18.47 13.42 -6.00
C VAL A 124 19.88 13.94 -6.19
N ASP A 125 20.69 13.93 -5.14
CA ASP A 125 22.08 14.37 -5.21
C ASP A 125 23.03 13.31 -4.62
N PRO A 126 23.47 12.31 -5.41
CA PRO A 126 24.33 11.22 -4.93
C PRO A 126 25.69 11.68 -4.39
N GLU A 127 26.10 12.93 -4.66
CA GLU A 127 27.33 13.51 -4.10
C GLU A 127 27.17 13.92 -2.63
N ASN A 128 25.95 14.26 -2.21
CA ASN A 128 25.64 14.83 -0.89
C ASN A 128 24.67 13.95 -0.07
N GLU A 129 24.11 12.90 -0.66
CA GLU A 129 23.07 12.06 -0.07
C GLU A 129 23.44 10.58 -0.15
N MET A 130 22.99 9.81 0.84
CA MET A 130 23.17 8.36 0.83
C MET A 130 22.16 7.72 -0.13
N VAL A 131 22.58 7.42 -1.36
CA VAL A 131 21.75 6.76 -2.37
C VAL A 131 22.43 5.48 -2.84
N PRO A 132 21.82 4.29 -2.64
CA PRO A 132 22.35 3.05 -3.19
C PRO A 132 22.42 3.09 -4.72
N SER A 133 23.50 2.58 -5.32
CA SER A 133 23.66 2.55 -6.78
C SER A 133 22.54 1.78 -7.47
N GLU A 134 22.12 0.66 -6.89
CA GLU A 134 21.03 -0.17 -7.42
C GLU A 134 19.70 0.58 -7.42
N PHE A 135 19.53 1.55 -6.52
CA PHE A 135 18.35 2.38 -6.46
C PHE A 135 18.36 3.45 -7.57
N LEU A 136 19.53 3.98 -7.94
CA LEU A 136 19.66 4.88 -9.11
C LEU A 136 19.30 4.15 -10.40
N ASP A 137 19.79 2.92 -10.58
CA ASP A 137 19.45 2.07 -11.73
C ASP A 137 17.94 1.79 -11.78
N PHE A 138 17.33 1.53 -10.61
CA PHE A 138 15.87 1.36 -10.50
C PHE A 138 15.11 2.63 -10.90
N LEU A 139 15.53 3.81 -10.42
CA LEU A 139 14.91 5.08 -10.81
C LEU A 139 14.96 5.29 -12.31
N ASP A 140 16.11 4.99 -12.93
CA ASP A 140 16.29 5.13 -14.37
C ASP A 140 15.41 4.14 -15.15
N ALA A 141 15.36 2.88 -14.73
CA ALA A 141 14.48 1.88 -15.35
C ALA A 141 12.98 2.21 -15.20
N ALA A 142 12.58 2.90 -14.12
CA ALA A 142 11.20 3.27 -13.83
C ALA A 142 10.80 4.65 -14.39
N SER A 143 11.72 5.37 -15.02
CA SER A 143 11.49 6.72 -15.51
C SER A 143 10.57 6.74 -16.73
N THR A 144 9.58 7.63 -16.72
CA THR A 144 8.59 7.79 -17.78
C THR A 144 8.97 8.89 -18.78
N ILE A 145 9.78 9.86 -18.36
CA ILE A 145 10.25 11.00 -19.16
C ILE A 145 11.74 11.27 -18.92
N PRO A 146 12.49 11.84 -19.89
CA PRO A 146 13.93 12.07 -19.74
C PRO A 146 14.32 12.90 -18.49
N GLU A 147 13.47 13.84 -18.10
CA GLU A 147 13.70 14.74 -16.97
C GLU A 147 13.61 14.04 -15.60
N THR A 148 13.05 12.82 -15.55
CA THR A 148 12.92 12.00 -14.33
C THR A 148 14.04 10.96 -14.18
N MET A 149 15.03 10.96 -15.08
CA MET A 149 16.26 10.17 -14.93
C MET A 149 17.03 10.62 -13.68
N SER A 150 17.67 9.68 -13.00
CA SER A 150 18.51 9.89 -11.81
C SER A 150 19.56 10.98 -12.02
N THR A 151 20.18 11.00 -13.21
CA THR A 151 21.19 12.00 -13.61
C THR A 151 20.65 13.42 -13.79
N GLN A 152 19.34 13.55 -14.03
CA GLN A 152 18.67 14.84 -14.25
C GLN A 152 18.02 15.38 -12.98
N LEU A 153 17.56 14.49 -12.09
CA LEU A 153 16.83 14.86 -10.87
C LEU A 153 17.59 15.81 -9.94
N LYS A 154 18.92 15.87 -10.00
CA LYS A 154 19.71 16.89 -9.29
C LYS A 154 19.28 18.32 -9.64
N ASN A 155 18.88 18.56 -10.90
CA ASN A 155 18.49 19.86 -11.43
C ASN A 155 16.98 20.01 -11.63
N THR A 156 16.29 18.93 -11.98
CA THR A 156 14.86 18.93 -12.33
C THR A 156 13.94 18.55 -11.16
N GLY A 157 14.46 17.87 -10.14
CA GLY A 157 13.70 17.37 -9.01
C GLY A 157 13.28 18.47 -8.04
N ILE A 158 12.20 18.20 -7.30
CA ILE A 158 11.63 19.10 -6.30
C ILE A 158 12.54 19.11 -5.06
N ASP A 159 12.90 20.29 -4.58
CA ASP A 159 13.64 20.41 -3.33
C ASP A 159 12.77 19.95 -2.15
N LEU A 160 13.32 19.10 -1.27
CA LEU A 160 12.58 18.55 -0.14
C LEU A 160 12.11 19.63 0.83
N ASN A 161 12.88 20.70 1.03
CA ASN A 161 12.48 21.80 1.91
C ASN A 161 11.35 22.61 1.27
N GLU A 162 11.40 22.85 -0.05
CA GLU A 162 10.27 23.48 -0.75
C GLU A 162 9.01 22.63 -0.61
N PHE A 163 9.10 21.31 -0.75
CA PHE A 163 7.97 20.42 -0.54
C PHE A 163 7.47 20.44 0.92
N ALA A 164 8.36 20.41 1.91
CA ALA A 164 8.01 20.45 3.32
C ALA A 164 7.26 21.73 3.70
N VAL A 165 7.76 22.90 3.26
CA VAL A 165 7.12 24.20 3.50
C VAL A 165 5.73 24.23 2.88
N ARG A 166 5.60 23.79 1.63
CA ARG A 166 4.31 23.75 0.94
C ARG A 166 3.33 22.76 1.56
N LEU A 167 3.79 21.58 1.96
CA LEU A 167 2.92 20.65 2.66
C LEU A 167 2.43 21.22 3.99
N THR A 168 3.29 21.95 4.70
CA THR A 168 2.94 22.59 5.98
C THR A 168 1.96 23.75 5.82
N ASP A 169 2.11 24.60 4.80
CA ASP A 169 1.24 25.76 4.55
C ASP A 169 -0.07 25.44 3.79
N SER A 170 -0.21 24.21 3.29
CA SER A 170 -1.28 23.77 2.40
C SER A 170 -2.69 23.68 3.01
N GLY A 171 -2.80 23.50 4.32
CA GLY A 171 -4.04 23.07 4.97
C GLY A 171 -4.42 21.58 4.75
N LEU A 172 -3.51 20.78 4.15
CA LEU A 172 -3.66 19.33 4.05
C LEU A 172 -3.39 18.64 5.39
N LEU A 173 -2.41 19.15 6.13
CA LEU A 173 -2.07 18.74 7.50
C LEU A 173 -2.97 19.42 8.53
N PHE A 174 -3.02 18.87 9.74
CA PHE A 174 -3.81 19.38 10.88
C PHE A 174 -5.33 19.48 10.61
N ASN A 175 -5.81 18.88 9.53
CA ASN A 175 -7.18 19.02 9.06
C ASN A 175 -7.92 17.69 9.20
N ALA A 176 -8.82 17.60 10.18
CA ALA A 176 -9.61 16.41 10.44
C ALA A 176 -10.63 16.08 9.34
N ASN A 177 -10.96 17.05 8.47
CA ASN A 177 -11.83 16.82 7.32
C ASN A 177 -11.13 16.04 6.22
N ASN A 178 -9.79 16.06 6.17
CA ASN A 178 -9.03 15.23 5.26
C ASN A 178 -8.92 13.82 5.80
N THR A 179 -9.16 12.82 4.96
CA THR A 179 -8.96 11.41 5.27
C THR A 179 -7.75 10.92 4.50
N TRP A 180 -6.66 10.62 5.21
CA TRP A 180 -5.45 10.07 4.60
C TRP A 180 -5.54 8.54 4.50
N ILE A 181 -5.13 7.98 3.37
CA ILE A 181 -5.12 6.53 3.15
C ILE A 181 -3.73 6.10 2.69
N ALA A 182 -3.16 5.11 3.38
CA ALA A 182 -1.93 4.46 2.95
C ALA A 182 -2.14 2.94 2.94
N HIS A 183 -1.22 2.19 2.34
CA HIS A 183 -1.20 0.73 2.39
C HIS A 183 0.10 0.27 3.05
N SER A 184 0.01 -0.35 4.23
CA SER A 184 1.17 -0.65 5.06
C SER A 184 1.99 0.62 5.38
N GLY A 185 1.28 1.70 5.75
CA GLY A 185 1.76 3.08 5.71
C GLY A 185 2.81 3.49 6.74
N GLY A 186 3.43 2.53 7.44
CA GLY A 186 4.42 2.79 8.49
C GLY A 186 5.58 3.66 8.02
N TYR A 187 6.14 3.34 6.85
CA TYR A 187 7.21 4.14 6.25
C TYR A 187 6.69 5.46 5.66
N ASP A 188 5.55 5.45 4.98
CA ASP A 188 4.98 6.66 4.34
C ASP A 188 4.80 7.79 5.35
N PHE A 189 4.08 7.50 6.45
CA PHE A 189 3.84 8.48 7.51
C PHE A 189 5.12 8.86 8.25
N ALA A 190 6.06 7.93 8.42
CA ALA A 190 7.33 8.22 9.06
C ALA A 190 8.20 9.18 8.23
N TYR A 191 8.29 8.97 6.92
CA TYR A 191 8.99 9.90 6.02
C TYR A 191 8.33 11.27 6.00
N LEU A 192 7.01 11.35 5.91
CA LEU A 192 6.30 12.62 5.97
C LEU A 192 6.49 13.33 7.31
N LEU A 193 6.49 12.61 8.43
CA LEU A 193 6.77 13.19 9.75
C LEU A 193 8.20 13.76 9.83
N ARG A 194 9.20 12.99 9.38
CA ARG A 194 10.59 13.46 9.34
C ARG A 194 10.71 14.71 8.46
N LEU A 195 10.06 14.71 7.30
CA LEU A 195 10.04 15.83 6.35
C LEU A 195 9.48 17.12 6.97
N ILE A 196 8.32 17.05 7.62
CA ILE A 196 7.63 18.25 8.15
C ILE A 196 8.21 18.74 9.48
N THR A 197 8.86 17.87 10.25
CA THR A 197 9.48 18.23 11.53
C THR A 197 10.94 18.66 11.41
N ASP A 198 11.59 18.28 10.30
CA ASP A 198 13.03 18.41 10.08
C ASP A 198 13.85 17.91 11.29
N LYS A 199 13.40 16.80 11.87
CA LYS A 199 13.99 16.17 13.06
C LYS A 199 14.08 14.67 12.88
N PRO A 200 15.05 14.01 13.54
CA PRO A 200 15.06 12.56 13.64
C PRO A 200 13.74 12.06 14.20
N LEU A 201 13.33 10.88 13.75
CA LEU A 201 12.10 10.28 14.22
C LEU A 201 12.13 10.04 15.75
N PRO A 202 10.95 10.08 16.40
CA PRO A 202 10.85 9.87 17.84
C PRO A 202 11.54 8.61 18.34
N ASN A 203 11.96 8.60 19.61
CA ASN A 203 12.69 7.44 20.14
C ASN A 203 11.83 6.20 20.31
N ASN A 204 10.53 6.41 20.45
CA ASN A 204 9.57 5.38 20.78
C ASN A 204 8.26 5.60 20.03
N LYS A 205 7.55 4.49 19.88
CA LYS A 205 6.31 4.42 19.12
C LYS A 205 5.17 5.27 19.70
N LEU A 206 5.10 5.47 21.02
CA LEU A 206 4.05 6.28 21.65
C LEU A 206 4.17 7.74 21.20
N GLU A 207 5.38 8.29 21.26
CA GLU A 207 5.68 9.64 20.82
C GLU A 207 5.48 9.80 19.31
N PHE A 208 5.88 8.80 18.52
CA PHE A 208 5.59 8.75 17.09
C PHE A 208 4.10 8.89 16.78
N PHE A 209 3.26 8.04 17.37
CA PHE A 209 1.81 8.14 17.15
C PHE A 209 1.22 9.43 17.68
N SER A 210 1.74 9.98 18.79
CA SER A 210 1.30 11.29 19.27
C SER A 210 1.55 12.39 18.25
N GLN A 211 2.71 12.37 17.57
CA GLN A 211 3.02 13.35 16.54
C GLN A 211 2.23 13.08 15.25
N ILE A 212 2.18 11.84 14.77
CA ILE A 212 1.39 11.48 13.58
C ILE A 212 -0.08 11.89 13.76
N ASN A 213 -0.70 11.62 14.91
CA ASN A 213 -2.08 12.01 15.17
C ASN A 213 -2.29 13.53 15.24
N PHE A 214 -1.23 14.29 15.53
CA PHE A 214 -1.28 15.75 15.52
C PHE A 214 -1.28 16.30 14.08
N TYR A 215 -0.34 15.85 13.24
CA TYR A 215 -0.22 16.29 11.83
C TYR A 215 -1.28 15.67 10.92
N PHE A 216 -1.65 14.41 11.16
CA PHE A 216 -2.61 13.60 10.41
C PHE A 216 -3.72 13.13 11.36
N PRO A 217 -4.70 13.97 11.70
CA PRO A 217 -5.73 13.64 12.69
C PRO A 217 -6.72 12.56 12.22
N ASN A 218 -6.73 12.23 10.92
CA ASN A 218 -7.64 11.27 10.34
C ASN A 218 -6.97 10.48 9.20
N TYR A 219 -6.58 9.23 9.52
CA TYR A 219 -6.00 8.32 8.53
C TYR A 219 -6.45 6.87 8.72
N TYR A 220 -6.36 6.11 7.62
CA TYR A 220 -6.60 4.68 7.57
C TYR A 220 -5.42 3.97 6.88
N ASP A 221 -5.10 2.79 7.40
CA ASP A 221 -4.20 1.85 6.75
C ASP A 221 -5.03 0.75 6.06
N LEU A 222 -4.99 0.73 4.72
CA LEU A 222 -5.72 -0.21 3.89
C LEU A 222 -5.29 -1.66 4.16
N ASP A 223 -4.02 -1.90 4.44
CA ASP A 223 -3.51 -3.23 4.78
C ASP A 223 -4.11 -3.69 6.13
N LEU A 224 -4.25 -2.78 7.10
CA LEU A 224 -4.90 -3.11 8.37
C LEU A 224 -6.40 -3.41 8.21
N ILE A 225 -7.10 -2.65 7.36
CA ILE A 225 -8.50 -2.93 6.99
C ILE A 225 -8.59 -4.33 6.39
N ASN A 226 -7.73 -4.65 5.42
CA ASN A 226 -7.73 -5.94 4.74
C ASN A 226 -7.42 -7.10 5.69
N GLN A 227 -6.40 -6.97 6.55
CA GLN A 227 -6.05 -7.96 7.56
C GLN A 227 -7.24 -8.24 8.50
N ARG A 228 -7.95 -7.19 8.93
CA ARG A 228 -9.13 -7.35 9.79
C ARG A 228 -10.30 -8.01 9.05
N LEU A 229 -10.58 -7.62 7.82
CA LEU A 229 -11.62 -8.24 6.99
C LEU A 229 -11.32 -9.74 6.81
N ASN A 230 -10.09 -10.08 6.43
CA ASN A 230 -9.66 -11.47 6.25
C ASN A 230 -9.79 -12.27 7.54
N TYR A 231 -9.39 -11.71 8.68
CA TYR A 231 -9.55 -12.36 9.98
C TYR A 231 -11.01 -12.64 10.31
N GLN A 232 -11.90 -11.66 10.12
CA GLN A 232 -13.33 -11.83 10.43
C GLN A 232 -14.00 -12.84 9.49
N ILE A 233 -13.68 -12.79 8.20
CA ILE A 233 -14.16 -13.74 7.19
C ILE A 233 -13.73 -15.17 7.55
N PHE A 234 -12.46 -15.33 7.95
CA PHE A 234 -11.91 -16.61 8.39
C PHE A 234 -12.66 -17.15 9.63
N MET A 235 -12.88 -16.30 10.63
CA MET A 235 -13.61 -16.67 11.86
C MET A 235 -15.06 -17.07 11.58
N VAL A 236 -15.75 -16.34 10.69
CA VAL A 236 -17.15 -16.63 10.31
C VAL A 236 -17.25 -17.91 9.46
N SER A 237 -16.21 -18.24 8.68
CA SER A 237 -16.19 -19.43 7.81
C SER A 237 -15.90 -20.74 8.56
N GLY A 238 -15.68 -20.71 9.88
CA GLY A 238 -15.46 -21.90 10.70
C GLY A 238 -14.18 -22.67 10.39
N MET A 239 -13.22 -22.03 9.70
CA MET A 239 -11.91 -22.62 9.40
C MET A 239 -11.02 -22.58 10.66
N LYS A 240 -10.31 -23.69 10.95
CA LYS A 240 -9.42 -23.79 12.11
C LYS A 240 -8.17 -22.93 11.92
N ASP A 241 -7.67 -22.35 13.01
CA ASP A 241 -6.55 -21.39 13.15
C ASP A 241 -5.27 -21.66 12.29
N ASP A 242 -5.07 -22.87 11.79
CA ASP A 242 -3.86 -23.29 11.09
C ASP A 242 -3.74 -22.81 9.64
N MET A 243 -4.76 -22.13 9.10
CA MET A 243 -4.74 -21.58 7.73
C MET A 243 -4.74 -20.05 7.75
N PHE A 244 -3.70 -19.47 8.34
CA PHE A 244 -3.45 -18.03 8.25
C PHE A 244 -3.34 -17.64 6.77
N LEU A 245 -4.32 -16.87 6.28
CA LEU A 245 -4.25 -16.32 4.92
C LEU A 245 -2.95 -15.52 4.80
N PRO A 246 -2.08 -15.82 3.81
CA PRO A 246 -0.83 -15.11 3.67
C PRO A 246 -1.11 -13.61 3.50
N PRO A 247 -0.20 -12.73 3.98
CA PRO A 247 -0.30 -11.30 3.75
C PRO A 247 -0.52 -11.06 2.25
N GLN A 248 -1.63 -10.40 1.91
CA GLN A 248 -1.96 -10.09 0.53
C GLN A 248 -1.38 -8.72 0.20
N HIS A 249 -0.63 -8.67 -0.89
CA HIS A 249 -0.18 -7.42 -1.45
C HIS A 249 -1.35 -6.63 -2.02
N LEU A 250 -1.18 -5.32 -2.16
CA LEU A 250 -2.17 -4.41 -2.74
C LEU A 250 -2.68 -4.88 -4.11
N GLU A 251 -1.80 -5.37 -4.99
CA GLU A 251 -2.18 -5.88 -6.32
C GLU A 251 -3.10 -7.10 -6.22
N MET A 252 -2.81 -8.04 -5.30
CA MET A 252 -3.64 -9.22 -5.08
C MET A 252 -5.02 -8.84 -4.53
N LEU A 253 -5.07 -7.85 -3.64
CA LEU A 253 -6.33 -7.30 -3.12
C LEU A 253 -7.12 -6.64 -4.25
N ALA A 254 -6.48 -5.85 -5.10
CA ALA A 254 -7.12 -5.20 -6.22
C ALA A 254 -7.65 -6.21 -7.26
N ASP A 255 -6.88 -7.24 -7.59
CA ASP A 255 -7.30 -8.36 -8.43
C ASP A 255 -8.48 -9.11 -7.81
N GLY A 256 -8.42 -9.34 -6.49
CA GLY A 256 -9.51 -9.93 -5.70
C GLY A 256 -10.77 -9.07 -5.67
N LEU A 257 -10.70 -7.79 -6.00
CA LEU A 257 -11.86 -6.90 -6.16
C LEU A 257 -12.22 -6.64 -7.62
N GLN A 258 -11.57 -7.34 -8.56
CA GLN A 258 -11.76 -7.18 -10.01
C GLN A 258 -11.51 -5.73 -10.49
N ILE A 259 -10.60 -5.02 -9.82
CA ILE A 259 -10.17 -3.69 -10.27
C ILE A 259 -9.33 -3.85 -11.54
N GLN A 260 -9.66 -3.05 -12.57
CA GLN A 260 -8.92 -3.07 -13.81
C GLN A 260 -7.45 -2.69 -13.57
N GLN A 261 -6.54 -3.58 -13.95
CA GLN A 261 -5.09 -3.34 -13.88
C GLN A 261 -4.65 -2.33 -14.94
N LEU A 262 -4.02 -1.24 -14.50
CA LEU A 262 -3.47 -0.20 -15.36
C LEU A 262 -1.94 -0.27 -15.36
N PRO A 263 -1.26 -0.06 -16.50
CA PRO A 263 0.19 -0.20 -16.60
C PRO A 263 0.97 0.68 -15.61
N HIS A 264 0.45 1.87 -15.31
CA HIS A 264 1.10 2.84 -14.44
C HIS A 264 0.94 2.52 -12.95
N TYR A 265 0.18 1.50 -12.52
CA TYR A 265 0.08 1.10 -11.11
C TYR A 265 1.39 0.63 -10.47
N LYS A 266 2.44 0.42 -11.28
CA LYS A 266 3.80 0.13 -10.82
C LYS A 266 4.61 1.37 -10.45
N THR A 267 4.13 2.55 -10.82
CA THR A 267 4.76 3.84 -10.49
C THR A 267 4.30 4.32 -9.11
N THR A 268 5.10 5.12 -8.41
CA THR A 268 4.73 5.64 -7.08
C THR A 268 3.38 6.36 -7.09
N GLY A 269 3.13 7.19 -8.12
CA GLY A 269 1.83 7.86 -8.30
C GLY A 269 0.70 6.88 -8.58
N GLY A 270 0.94 5.88 -9.44
CA GLY A 270 -0.06 4.85 -9.74
C GLY A 270 -0.38 3.94 -8.55
N VAL A 271 0.59 3.62 -7.69
CA VAL A 271 0.33 2.90 -6.43
C VAL A 271 -0.61 3.71 -5.54
N SER A 272 -0.39 5.02 -5.39
CA SER A 272 -1.31 5.86 -4.60
C SER A 272 -2.74 5.82 -5.18
N LEU A 273 -2.88 5.89 -6.51
CA LEU A 273 -4.17 5.74 -7.18
C LEU A 273 -4.81 4.36 -6.91
N LEU A 274 -4.03 3.28 -7.00
CA LEU A 274 -4.50 1.93 -6.72
C LEU A 274 -4.96 1.77 -5.26
N ILE A 275 -4.21 2.32 -4.30
CA ILE A 275 -4.60 2.36 -2.88
C ILE A 275 -5.99 3.01 -2.75
N LEU A 276 -6.17 4.18 -3.37
CA LEU A 276 -7.41 4.93 -3.25
C LEU A 276 -8.60 4.22 -3.89
N ILE A 277 -8.44 3.68 -5.10
CA ILE A 277 -9.50 2.93 -5.78
C ILE A 277 -9.88 1.69 -4.96
N THR A 278 -8.88 0.96 -4.47
CA THR A 278 -9.09 -0.26 -3.66
C THR A 278 -9.82 0.07 -2.36
N TYR A 279 -9.40 1.11 -1.64
CA TYR A 279 -10.06 1.56 -0.43
C TYR A 279 -11.53 1.94 -0.68
N ASN A 280 -11.82 2.73 -1.71
CA ASN A 280 -13.19 3.15 -2.01
C ASN A 280 -14.07 1.97 -2.46
N HIS A 281 -13.51 1.05 -3.24
CA HIS A 281 -14.23 -0.16 -3.65
C HIS A 281 -14.61 -1.01 -2.44
N LEU A 282 -13.69 -1.23 -1.50
CA LEU A 282 -13.99 -1.89 -0.22
C LEU A 282 -15.04 -1.14 0.59
N CYS A 283 -14.94 0.18 0.69
CA CYS A 283 -15.92 1.00 1.39
C CYS A 283 -17.32 0.86 0.80
N SER A 284 -17.43 0.82 -0.53
CA SER A 284 -18.70 0.63 -1.24
C SER A 284 -19.31 -0.75 -0.97
N LEU A 285 -18.50 -1.82 -1.09
CA LEU A 285 -18.96 -3.20 -0.87
C LEU A 285 -19.40 -3.46 0.58
N THR A 286 -18.63 -2.96 1.53
CA THR A 286 -18.82 -3.24 2.96
C THR A 286 -19.64 -2.18 3.69
N LYS A 287 -19.98 -1.08 3.01
CA LYS A 287 -20.54 0.13 3.62
C LYS A 287 -19.73 0.63 4.84
N LYS A 288 -18.39 0.55 4.73
CA LYS A 288 -17.42 0.93 5.76
C LYS A 288 -17.57 0.14 7.08
N LYS A 289 -18.06 -1.10 7.02
CA LYS A 289 -18.25 -1.97 8.19
C LYS A 289 -17.50 -3.30 8.04
N PHE A 290 -17.04 -3.82 9.16
CA PHE A 290 -16.54 -5.19 9.28
C PHE A 290 -17.72 -6.17 9.45
N PRO A 291 -17.50 -7.49 9.26
CA PRO A 291 -18.54 -8.52 9.47
C PRO A 291 -19.13 -8.54 10.88
N ASP A 292 -18.40 -8.03 11.89
CA ASP A 292 -18.86 -7.84 13.27
C ASP A 292 -19.67 -6.54 13.46
N GLU A 293 -20.11 -5.90 12.36
CA GLU A 293 -20.88 -4.65 12.28
C GLU A 293 -20.15 -3.39 12.78
N LYS A 294 -18.89 -3.52 13.24
CA LYS A 294 -18.08 -2.37 13.64
C LYS A 294 -17.69 -1.55 12.42
N ASP A 295 -17.75 -0.23 12.56
CA ASP A 295 -17.31 0.71 11.53
C ASP A 295 -15.79 0.70 11.38
N PHE A 296 -15.30 1.03 10.18
CA PHE A 296 -13.86 1.15 9.89
C PHE A 296 -13.16 2.15 10.82
N SER A 297 -13.87 3.16 11.34
CA SER A 297 -13.37 4.09 12.35
C SER A 297 -12.84 3.42 13.62
N TYR A 298 -13.19 2.16 13.90
CA TYR A 298 -12.60 1.37 14.99
C TYR A 298 -11.07 1.21 14.87
N ILE A 299 -10.56 1.17 13.64
CA ILE A 299 -9.11 1.10 13.36
C ILE A 299 -8.57 2.41 12.77
N LYS A 300 -9.33 3.51 12.88
CA LYS A 300 -8.86 4.84 12.53
C LYS A 300 -7.58 5.16 13.30
N ASN A 301 -6.66 5.84 12.63
CA ASN A 301 -5.38 6.28 13.16
C ASN A 301 -4.49 5.12 13.65
N GLN A 302 -4.62 3.95 13.02
CA GLN A 302 -3.77 2.78 13.26
C GLN A 302 -3.06 2.37 11.96
N LEU A 303 -1.80 1.98 12.10
CA LEU A 303 -0.92 1.44 11.06
C LEU A 303 -0.67 -0.07 11.28
N SER A 304 -0.69 -0.86 10.21
CA SER A 304 -0.73 -2.33 10.28
C SER A 304 0.48 -2.94 11.00
N ALA A 305 1.67 -2.46 10.69
CA ALA A 305 2.93 -3.06 11.13
C ALA A 305 3.35 -2.67 12.57
N ILE A 306 2.88 -1.52 13.07
CA ILE A 306 3.41 -0.93 14.31
C ILE A 306 2.35 -0.68 15.40
N SER A 307 1.06 -0.52 15.09
CA SER A 307 0.04 -0.15 16.10
C SER A 307 -0.03 -1.09 17.29
N MET A 308 -0.32 -0.54 18.47
CA MET A 308 -0.12 -1.22 19.74
C MET A 308 -0.84 -2.58 19.86
N ASP A 309 -2.05 -2.75 19.31
CA ASP A 309 -2.89 -3.92 19.61
C ASP A 309 -3.64 -4.56 18.41
N ASN A 310 -2.98 -4.74 17.27
CA ASN A 310 -3.54 -5.47 16.12
C ASN A 310 -3.62 -7.00 16.27
N ASP A 311 -3.44 -7.56 17.47
CA ASP A 311 -3.74 -8.98 17.66
C ASP A 311 -5.27 -9.12 17.67
N PHE A 312 -5.85 -9.27 16.47
CA PHE A 312 -7.28 -9.49 16.28
C PHE A 312 -7.78 -10.72 17.06
N SER A 313 -6.87 -11.62 17.46
CA SER A 313 -7.09 -12.75 18.37
C SER A 313 -7.39 -12.38 19.83
N ASN A 314 -6.94 -11.22 20.32
CA ASN A 314 -7.07 -10.82 21.73
C ASN A 314 -8.26 -9.87 22.00
N ILE A 315 -8.85 -9.27 20.96
CA ILE A 315 -9.94 -8.28 21.10
C ILE A 315 -11.24 -8.89 21.66
N ASN A 316 -11.44 -10.21 21.57
CA ASN A 316 -12.63 -10.89 22.10
C ASN A 316 -12.42 -11.60 23.46
N LYS A 317 -11.22 -11.61 24.05
CA LYS A 317 -11.01 -12.24 25.37
C LYS A 317 -11.45 -11.36 26.55
N ASN A 318 -11.54 -10.05 26.35
CA ASN A 318 -11.93 -9.11 27.41
C ASN A 318 -13.46 -9.03 27.67
N THR A 319 -14.27 -9.80 26.95
CA THR A 319 -15.73 -9.86 27.16
C THR A 319 -16.18 -11.09 27.95
N GLN A 320 -15.26 -11.98 28.39
CA GLN A 320 -15.61 -13.20 29.13
C GLN A 320 -14.94 -13.37 30.50
N ASN A 321 -13.99 -12.51 30.91
CA ASN A 321 -13.29 -12.68 32.19
C ASN A 321 -13.85 -11.81 33.32
N ASN A 322 -15.15 -11.96 33.60
CA ASN A 322 -15.70 -11.50 34.87
C ASN A 322 -16.46 -12.62 35.59
N THR A 323 -15.78 -13.77 35.76
CA THR A 323 -16.14 -14.77 36.77
C THR A 323 -14.96 -15.72 36.95
N GLN A 324 -14.51 -15.88 38.21
CA GLN A 324 -13.65 -16.97 38.72
C GLN A 324 -12.18 -16.95 38.23
N PHE A 325 -11.13 -17.18 39.03
CA PHE A 325 -10.97 -17.65 40.41
C PHE A 325 -9.59 -17.21 40.93
N ASN A 326 -9.51 -17.09 42.26
CA ASN A 326 -8.33 -16.92 43.10
C ASN A 326 -7.55 -18.25 43.22
N GLN A 327 -6.20 -18.20 43.30
CA GLN A 327 -5.30 -18.97 44.20
C GLN A 327 -3.95 -19.45 43.59
N GLN A 328 -2.87 -18.93 44.21
CA GLN A 328 -1.61 -19.55 44.66
C GLN A 328 -0.53 -20.11 43.70
N HIS A 329 0.68 -19.52 43.88
CA HIS A 329 2.03 -20.09 44.09
C HIS A 329 2.57 -21.19 43.14
N ASN A 330 3.86 -21.34 42.79
CA ASN A 330 5.14 -20.81 43.23
C ASN A 330 6.23 -21.05 42.13
N MET A 331 7.31 -20.28 42.24
CA MET A 331 8.69 -20.45 41.73
C MET A 331 9.10 -21.62 40.81
N GLY A 332 9.80 -21.28 39.73
CA GLY A 332 10.66 -22.18 38.97
C GLY A 332 11.36 -21.49 37.80
N GLN A 333 12.62 -21.09 37.99
CA GLN A 333 13.51 -20.58 36.95
C GLN A 333 13.71 -21.64 35.85
N GLN A 334 13.56 -21.26 34.59
CA GLN A 334 14.42 -21.70 33.48
C GLN A 334 14.04 -20.94 32.20
N ALA A 335 15.03 -20.24 31.64
CA ALA A 335 14.91 -19.55 30.35
C ALA A 335 14.96 -20.57 29.21
N PRO A 336 14.04 -20.53 28.22
CA PRO A 336 14.24 -21.25 26.97
C PRO A 336 15.00 -20.37 25.97
N ASN A 337 16.13 -20.89 25.51
CA ASN A 337 16.79 -20.51 24.27
C ASN A 337 15.79 -20.60 23.10
N TYR A 338 15.48 -19.47 22.47
CA TYR A 338 14.79 -19.46 21.18
C TYR A 338 15.82 -19.37 20.04
N GLN A 339 16.49 -20.49 19.77
CA GLN A 339 16.99 -20.80 18.44
C GLN A 339 15.92 -21.63 17.73
N GLN A 340 15.00 -20.96 17.03
CA GLN A 340 14.27 -21.47 15.87
C GLN A 340 13.40 -20.33 15.34
N GLN A 341 13.89 -19.69 14.27
CA GLN A 341 13.14 -18.70 13.51
C GLN A 341 12.13 -19.42 12.61
N PRO A 342 10.84 -19.02 12.62
CA PRO A 342 9.99 -19.16 11.44
C PRO A 342 10.14 -17.91 10.56
N ASN A 343 10.41 -18.13 9.28
CA ASN A 343 10.47 -17.21 8.14
C ASN A 343 9.90 -15.79 8.35
N LEU A 344 10.76 -14.86 8.81
CA LEU A 344 10.51 -13.41 8.82
C LEU A 344 10.69 -12.76 7.42
N ASN A 345 11.20 -13.52 6.44
CA ASN A 345 11.55 -13.03 5.11
C ASN A 345 10.35 -12.64 4.26
N MET A 346 9.18 -13.26 4.47
CA MET A 346 8.02 -13.06 3.60
C MET A 346 7.29 -11.74 3.79
N MET A 347 7.41 -11.05 4.93
CA MET A 347 6.74 -9.75 5.16
C MET A 347 7.63 -8.56 4.76
N MET A 348 8.96 -8.78 4.70
CA MET A 348 9.96 -7.73 4.42
C MET A 348 10.46 -7.77 2.98
N GLN A 349 10.37 -8.91 2.29
CA GLN A 349 10.56 -8.97 0.83
C GLN A 349 9.44 -8.27 0.06
N GLN A 350 8.30 -7.95 0.68
CA GLN A 350 7.16 -7.37 -0.04
C GLN A 350 7.31 -5.88 -0.37
N GLN A 351 8.17 -5.15 0.35
CA GLN A 351 8.66 -3.86 -0.13
C GLN A 351 9.73 -3.99 -1.23
N HIS A 352 10.41 -5.15 -1.31
CA HIS A 352 11.34 -5.47 -2.41
C HIS A 352 10.62 -6.08 -3.63
N GLY A 353 9.38 -6.58 -3.50
CA GLY A 353 8.64 -7.23 -4.60
C GLY A 353 8.21 -6.28 -5.72
N MET A 354 8.27 -4.96 -5.50
CA MET A 354 8.11 -3.96 -6.56
C MET A 354 9.45 -3.45 -7.13
N MET A 355 10.57 -3.93 -6.61
CA MET A 355 11.92 -3.57 -7.05
C MET A 355 12.71 -4.87 -7.29
N MET A 356 12.57 -5.44 -8.49
CA MET A 356 13.48 -6.39 -9.15
C MET A 356 12.67 -7.40 -9.98
N ASN A 357 12.49 -7.10 -11.27
CA ASN A 357 12.41 -8.15 -12.28
C ASN A 357 13.07 -7.65 -13.57
N GLY A 358 14.40 -7.60 -13.55
CA GLY A 358 15.25 -7.28 -14.69
C GLY A 358 16.21 -8.43 -14.94
N GLY A 359 16.08 -9.06 -16.11
CA GLY A 359 16.84 -10.24 -16.51
C GLY A 359 18.35 -9.99 -16.65
N ILE A 360 19.10 -11.07 -16.47
CA ILE A 360 20.56 -11.17 -16.62
C ILE A 360 20.95 -11.02 -18.10
N PRO A 361 21.90 -10.13 -18.49
CA PRO A 361 22.60 -10.21 -19.77
C PRO A 361 24.01 -10.84 -19.64
N PRO A 362 24.64 -11.27 -20.74
CA PRO A 362 25.48 -12.45 -20.80
C PRO A 362 26.98 -12.17 -20.75
N GLY A 363 27.73 -13.17 -20.25
CA GLY A 363 29.11 -13.42 -20.68
C GLY A 363 30.12 -13.61 -19.54
N MET A 364 30.47 -14.87 -19.26
CA MET A 364 31.87 -15.34 -19.17
C MET A 364 31.92 -16.86 -18.92
N ASN A 365 32.64 -17.55 -19.81
CA ASN A 365 33.06 -18.96 -19.75
C ASN A 365 33.82 -19.29 -18.45
N VAL A 366 33.61 -20.46 -17.83
CA VAL A 366 34.57 -21.60 -17.68
C VAL A 366 33.79 -22.88 -17.20
N PRO A 367 34.36 -24.10 -17.07
CA PRO A 367 34.14 -25.26 -17.95
C PRO A 367 33.28 -26.41 -17.36
N GLN A 368 33.01 -27.38 -18.24
CA GLN A 368 32.21 -28.60 -18.11
C GLN A 368 32.48 -29.48 -16.88
N GLY A 369 31.40 -30.09 -16.36
CA GLY A 369 31.46 -31.42 -15.73
C GLY A 369 30.47 -31.66 -14.58
N GLY A 370 29.25 -32.09 -14.88
CA GLY A 370 28.33 -32.62 -13.86
C GLY A 370 26.90 -32.80 -14.35
N ARG A 371 26.48 -34.05 -14.56
CA ARG A 371 25.11 -34.43 -14.94
C ARG A 371 24.11 -34.05 -13.84
N VAL A 372 23.03 -33.35 -14.18
CA VAL A 372 21.86 -33.15 -13.31
C VAL A 372 20.60 -33.51 -14.11
N MET A 373 19.76 -34.38 -13.54
CA MET A 373 18.48 -34.84 -14.10
C MET A 373 17.43 -33.71 -14.15
N PRO A 374 16.46 -33.76 -15.08
CA PRO A 374 15.41 -32.73 -15.15
C PRO A 374 14.35 -32.93 -14.05
N PRO A 375 13.80 -31.85 -13.46
CA PRO A 375 12.66 -31.94 -12.57
C PRO A 375 11.34 -32.08 -13.35
N PRO A 376 10.30 -32.69 -12.75
CA PRO A 376 9.04 -32.96 -13.42
C PRO A 376 8.19 -31.70 -13.59
N SER A 377 7.57 -31.59 -14.76
CA SER A 377 6.58 -30.57 -15.13
C SER A 377 5.27 -30.74 -14.36
N GLY A 378 4.89 -29.73 -13.60
CA GLY A 378 3.58 -29.62 -12.95
C GLY A 378 3.14 -28.15 -12.90
N ASN A 379 2.33 -27.75 -13.87
CA ASN A 379 1.57 -26.50 -13.82
C ASN A 379 0.52 -26.59 -12.69
N VAL A 380 0.66 -25.77 -11.66
CA VAL A 380 -0.42 -25.50 -10.69
C VAL A 380 -0.76 -24.02 -10.80
N SER A 381 -1.93 -23.75 -11.37
CA SER A 381 -2.57 -22.45 -11.43
C SER A 381 -3.03 -22.02 -10.02
N ASN A 382 -2.44 -20.95 -9.46
CA ASN A 382 -2.94 -20.30 -8.25
C ASN A 382 -4.11 -19.35 -8.58
N SER A 383 -5.32 -19.89 -8.75
CA SER A 383 -6.55 -19.10 -9.01
C SER A 383 -7.64 -19.25 -7.94
N SER A 384 -7.39 -19.99 -6.85
CA SER A 384 -8.43 -20.35 -5.87
C SER A 384 -8.65 -19.33 -4.74
N GLY A 385 -7.63 -18.52 -4.40
CA GLY A 385 -7.72 -17.58 -3.27
C GLY A 385 -8.57 -16.34 -3.54
N SER A 386 -8.43 -15.72 -4.72
CA SER A 386 -9.12 -14.48 -5.09
C SER A 386 -10.62 -14.70 -5.34
N ALA A 387 -10.99 -15.82 -5.98
CA ALA A 387 -12.39 -16.18 -6.21
C ALA A 387 -13.18 -16.42 -4.91
N SER A 388 -12.51 -16.95 -3.87
CA SER A 388 -13.13 -17.20 -2.57
C SER A 388 -13.51 -15.91 -1.84
N MET A 389 -12.66 -14.88 -1.89
CA MET A 389 -12.93 -13.59 -1.26
C MET A 389 -14.05 -12.83 -1.96
N VAL A 390 -14.08 -12.77 -3.30
CA VAL A 390 -15.19 -12.14 -4.05
C VAL A 390 -16.52 -12.77 -3.68
N ASN A 391 -16.59 -14.10 -3.75
CA ASN A 391 -17.81 -14.83 -3.44
C ASN A 391 -18.24 -14.59 -1.98
N HIS A 392 -17.29 -14.45 -1.06
CA HIS A 392 -17.59 -14.22 0.35
C HIS A 392 -17.96 -12.76 0.68
N LEU A 393 -17.28 -11.77 0.10
CA LEU A 393 -17.65 -10.35 0.21
C LEU A 393 -19.03 -10.10 -0.42
N GLN A 394 -19.33 -10.74 -1.55
CA GLN A 394 -20.67 -10.73 -2.14
C GLN A 394 -21.69 -11.44 -1.23
N THR A 395 -21.30 -12.54 -0.57
CA THR A 395 -22.16 -13.21 0.42
C THR A 395 -22.43 -12.32 1.63
N LEU A 396 -21.43 -11.60 2.15
CA LEU A 396 -21.60 -10.63 3.23
C LEU A 396 -22.49 -9.46 2.79
N GLN A 397 -22.32 -8.95 1.55
CA GLN A 397 -23.20 -7.94 0.97
C GLN A 397 -24.65 -8.44 0.90
N MET A 398 -24.86 -9.69 0.47
CA MET A 398 -26.18 -10.33 0.47
C MET A 398 -26.74 -10.50 1.89
N GLN A 399 -25.92 -10.89 2.87
CA GLN A 399 -26.34 -11.02 4.27
C GLN A 399 -26.70 -9.67 4.91
N HIS A 400 -25.93 -8.61 4.64
CA HIS A 400 -26.26 -7.24 5.07
C HIS A 400 -27.54 -6.73 4.39
N ASN A 401 -27.74 -7.01 3.11
CA ASN A 401 -28.98 -6.67 2.40
C ASN A 401 -30.19 -7.45 2.94
N ASN A 402 -30.02 -8.73 3.30
CA ASN A 402 -31.08 -9.55 3.89
C ASN A 402 -31.44 -9.09 5.32
N LYS A 403 -30.46 -8.71 6.14
CA LYS A 403 -30.73 -8.07 7.44
C LYS A 403 -31.45 -6.73 7.30
N ALA A 404 -31.13 -5.94 6.26
CA ALA A 404 -31.82 -4.68 5.98
C ALA A 404 -33.27 -4.88 5.49
N GLN A 405 -33.59 -6.02 4.88
CA GLN A 405 -34.96 -6.36 4.49
C GLN A 405 -35.82 -6.89 5.65
N GLN A 406 -35.23 -7.44 6.71
CA GLN A 406 -35.97 -7.87 7.90
C GLN A 406 -36.43 -6.72 8.82
N TRP A 407 -36.06 -5.47 8.50
CA TRP A 407 -36.40 -4.26 9.26
C TRP A 407 -37.36 -3.31 8.51
N LYS A 408 -38.02 -3.81 7.47
CA LYS A 408 -39.25 -3.23 6.88
C LYS A 408 -40.40 -4.18 7.13
#